data_AF-A0AAJ1KEX2-F1
#
_entry.id   AF-A0AAJ1KEX2-F1
#
_cell.length_a   1.000
_cell.length_b   1.000
_cell.length_c   1.000
_cell.angle_alpha   90.00
_cell.angle_beta   90.00
_cell.angle_gamma   90.00
#
_symmetry.space_group_name_H-M   'P 1'
#
loop_
_entity.id
_entity.type
_entity.pdbx_description
1 polymer ?
#
loop_
_entity_poly.entity_id
_entity_poly.type
_entity_poly.pdbx_seq_one_letter_code
_entity_poly.pdbx_strand_id
1 'polypeptide(L)'
;MVHVYASEEGWKGRRTPSRSVAVLDDESFLRGRASVEEGGPKGLDIDRSNRVVAVTCQEQPLAFYGLSSIVGRRAAEPEFSVP
;
A
#
# COMPACT_ATOMS: atom_id res chain seq x y z
N MET A 1 -6.82 -4.46 1.66
CA MET A 1 -6.32 -3.09 1.42
C MET A 1 -4.88 -2.99 1.85
N VAL A 2 -4.07 -2.26 1.09
CA VAL A 2 -2.74 -1.78 1.51
C VAL A 2 -2.88 -0.31 1.89
N HIS A 3 -2.43 0.05 3.09
CA HIS A 3 -2.44 1.43 3.58
C HIS A 3 -1.04 2.04 3.44
N VAL A 4 -0.96 3.19 2.78
CA VAL A 4 0.27 3.97 2.61
C VAL A 4 0.24 5.12 3.59
N TYR A 5 1.37 5.34 4.26
CA TYR A 5 1.55 6.43 5.21
C TYR A 5 2.78 7.25 4.79
N ALA A 6 2.65 8.57 4.83
CA ALA A 6 3.76 9.49 4.60
C ALA A 6 4.31 9.98 5.94
N SER A 7 5.64 10.07 6.05
CA SER A 7 6.33 10.73 7.16
C SER A 7 7.71 11.20 6.73
N GLU A 8 8.11 12.37 7.20
CA GLU A 8 9.47 12.90 7.04
C GLU A 8 10.39 12.52 8.20
N GLU A 9 9.82 12.28 9.39
CA GLU A 9 10.57 12.08 10.65
C GLU A 9 10.36 10.69 11.27
N GLY A 10 10.15 9.67 10.44
CA GLY A 10 9.88 8.30 10.89
C GLY A 10 8.49 8.14 11.52
N TRP A 11 8.24 7.00 12.17
CA TRP A 11 6.92 6.67 12.72
C TRP A 11 6.77 7.14 14.17
N LYS A 12 5.80 8.02 14.44
CA LYS A 12 5.43 8.47 15.79
C LYS A 12 3.92 8.63 15.91
N GLY A 13 3.35 8.12 17.00
CA GLY A 13 1.92 8.25 17.33
C GLY A 13 0.98 7.52 16.36
N ARG A 14 -0.32 7.82 16.47
CA ARG A 14 -1.35 7.34 15.56
C ARG A 14 -1.35 8.20 14.29
N ARG A 15 -1.41 7.56 13.12
CA ARG A 15 -1.53 8.23 11.83
C ARG A 15 -2.73 7.71 11.05
N THR A 16 -3.28 8.55 10.19
CA THR A 16 -4.23 8.13 9.16
C THR A 16 -3.46 7.84 7.87
N PRO A 17 -3.89 6.85 7.07
CA PRO A 17 -3.27 6.59 5.77
C PRO A 17 -3.35 7.83 4.88
N SER A 18 -2.25 8.15 4.19
CA SER A 18 -2.26 9.15 3.12
C SER A 18 -2.93 8.61 1.86
N ARG A 19 -2.92 7.29 1.67
CA ARG A 19 -3.57 6.58 0.57
C ARG A 19 -3.91 5.16 1.00
N SER A 20 -4.99 4.62 0.44
CA SER A 20 -5.34 3.20 0.59
C SER A 20 -5.57 2.59 -0.78
N VAL A 21 -4.99 1.42 -1.04
CA VAL A 21 -5.04 0.76 -2.35
C VAL A 21 -5.66 -0.63 -2.19
N ALA A 22 -6.68 -0.91 -3.00
CA ALA A 22 -7.21 -2.26 -3.15
C ALA A 22 -6.26 -3.04 -4.06
N VAL A 23 -5.55 -4.01 -3.49
CA VAL A 23 -4.65 -4.90 -4.24
C VAL A 23 -5.34 -6.20 -4.65
N LEU A 24 -6.48 -6.50 -4.03
CA LEU A 24 -7.39 -7.57 -4.43
C LEU A 24 -8.72 -6.92 -4.82
N ASP A 25 -9.36 -7.46 -5.84
CA ASP A 25 -10.77 -7.16 -6.12
C ASP A 25 -11.68 -7.70 -5.00
N ASP A 26 -12.91 -7.21 -4.95
CA ASP A 26 -13.86 -7.55 -3.89
C ASP A 26 -14.21 -9.05 -3.88
N GLU A 27 -14.28 -9.70 -5.04
CA GLU A 27 -14.62 -11.11 -5.16
C GLU A 27 -13.52 -11.98 -4.53
N SER A 28 -12.27 -11.75 -4.91
CA SER A 28 -11.08 -12.42 -4.38
C SER A 28 -10.88 -12.10 -2.90
N PHE A 29 -11.13 -10.85 -2.50
CA PHE A 29 -11.07 -10.47 -1.09
C PHE A 29 -12.11 -11.21 -0.24
N LEU A 30 -13.34 -11.36 -0.73
CA LEU A 30 -14.41 -12.06 -0.01
C LEU A 30 -14.18 -13.57 0.07
N ARG A 31 -13.64 -14.20 -0.99
CA ARG A 31 -13.30 -15.63 -0.98
C ARG A 31 -12.25 -15.98 0.06
N GLY A 32 -11.21 -15.15 0.18
CA GLY A 32 -10.11 -15.37 1.12
C GLY A 32 -10.42 -14.97 2.56
N ARG A 33 -11.60 -14.38 2.81
CA ARG A 33 -12.02 -13.92 4.14
C ARG A 33 -12.77 -15.02 4.88
N ALA A 34 -12.09 -16.14 5.13
CA ALA A 34 -12.64 -17.24 5.93
C ALA A 34 -12.96 -16.79 7.38
N SER A 35 -12.24 -15.79 7.91
CA SER A 35 -12.59 -15.07 9.14
C SER A 35 -12.28 -13.57 9.04
N VAL A 36 -13.01 -12.75 9.81
CA VAL A 36 -12.76 -11.29 9.90
C VAL A 36 -11.37 -10.99 10.48
N GLU A 37 -10.84 -11.90 11.29
CA GLU A 37 -9.56 -11.80 12.00
C GLU A 37 -8.38 -12.19 11.10
N GLU A 38 -8.58 -13.10 10.14
CA GLU A 38 -7.60 -13.48 9.11
C GLU A 38 -7.47 -12.41 8.01
N GLY A 39 -7.50 -11.12 8.35
CA GLY A 39 -7.59 -10.02 7.38
C GLY A 39 -6.55 -10.03 6.24
N GLY A 40 -6.93 -9.43 5.10
CA GLY A 40 -6.06 -8.85 4.06
C GLY A 40 -4.93 -9.70 3.44
N PRO A 41 -4.15 -9.11 2.51
CA PRO A 41 -2.94 -9.75 2.01
C PRO A 41 -1.96 -10.01 3.15
N LYS A 42 -1.38 -11.21 3.18
CA LYS A 42 -0.60 -11.76 4.30
C LYS A 42 0.89 -11.43 4.20
N GLY A 43 1.40 -11.10 3.01
CA GLY A 43 2.77 -10.66 2.79
C GLY A 43 2.84 -9.44 1.89
N LEU A 44 3.80 -8.55 2.18
CA LEU A 44 4.12 -7.38 1.39
C LEU A 44 5.63 -7.12 1.47
N ASP A 45 6.27 -6.96 0.32
CA ASP A 45 7.68 -6.55 0.25
C ASP A 45 7.92 -5.59 -0.92
N ILE A 46 8.98 -4.80 -0.83
CA ILE A 46 9.41 -3.86 -1.88
C ILE A 46 10.78 -4.30 -2.37
N ASP A 47 10.95 -4.39 -3.68
CA ASP A 47 12.24 -4.75 -4.25
C ASP A 47 13.31 -3.69 -3.95
N ARG A 48 14.59 -4.08 -4.00
CA ARG A 48 15.72 -3.19 -3.67
C ARG A 48 15.84 -1.95 -4.57
N SER A 49 15.24 -1.97 -5.77
CA SER A 49 15.24 -0.82 -6.68
C SER A 49 14.09 0.16 -6.41
N ASN A 50 13.21 -0.12 -5.45
CA ASN A 50 12.02 0.69 -5.14
C ASN A 50 11.10 0.87 -6.35
N ARG A 51 10.88 -0.19 -7.12
CA ARG A 51 10.04 -0.16 -8.33
C ARG A 51 8.87 -1.12 -8.27
N VAL A 52 8.99 -2.20 -7.52
CA VAL A 52 8.02 -3.30 -7.49
C VAL A 52 7.63 -3.58 -6.05
N VAL A 53 6.33 -3.74 -5.83
CA VAL A 53 5.75 -4.29 -4.61
C VAL A 53 5.28 -5.70 -4.90
N ALA A 54 5.76 -6.65 -4.13
CA ALA A 54 5.26 -8.02 -4.12
C ALA A 54 4.23 -8.16 -3.01
N VAL A 55 3.08 -8.75 -3.33
CA VAL A 55 2.02 -9.05 -2.37
C VAL A 55 1.68 -10.53 -2.44
N THR A 56 1.47 -11.15 -1.29
CA THR A 56 1.06 -12.56 -1.20
C THR A 56 -0.18 -12.70 -0.34
N CYS A 57 -1.12 -13.53 -0.77
CA CYS A 57 -2.25 -13.99 0.03
C CYS A 57 -2.73 -15.36 -0.46
N GLN A 58 -3.67 -15.98 0.27
CA GLN A 58 -4.17 -17.32 -0.09
C GLN A 58 -4.87 -17.35 -1.46
N GLU A 59 -5.69 -16.34 -1.76
CA GLU A 59 -6.43 -16.25 -3.03
C GLU A 59 -5.57 -15.76 -4.21
N GLN A 60 -4.45 -15.10 -3.89
CA GLN A 60 -3.48 -14.61 -4.85
C GLN A 60 -2.07 -14.91 -4.31
N PRO A 61 -1.55 -16.12 -4.56
CA PRO A 61 -0.30 -16.59 -3.96
C PRO A 61 0.86 -15.63 -4.15
N LEU A 62 0.91 -14.94 -5.29
CA LEU A 62 1.88 -13.90 -5.58
C LEU A 62 1.35 -12.92 -6.64
N ALA A 63 1.48 -11.63 -6.37
CA ALA A 63 1.22 -10.57 -7.33
C ALA A 63 2.26 -9.46 -7.22
N PHE A 64 2.49 -8.77 -8.35
CA PHE A 64 3.46 -7.69 -8.48
C PHE A 64 2.78 -6.41 -8.96
N TYR A 65 3.11 -5.29 -8.32
CA TYR A 65 2.60 -3.97 -8.67
C TYR A 65 3.75 -2.99 -8.78
N GLY A 66 3.63 -1.97 -9.63
CA GLY A 66 4.58 -0.86 -9.63
C GLY A 66 4.47 -0.07 -8.33
N LEU A 67 5.58 0.21 -7.65
CA LEU A 67 5.55 0.99 -6.39
C LEU A 67 4.87 2.34 -6.60
N SER A 68 5.11 2.99 -7.74
CA SER A 68 4.50 4.27 -8.11
C SER A 68 2.97 4.21 -8.23
N SER A 69 2.38 3.07 -8.60
CA SER A 69 0.92 2.92 -8.62
C SER A 69 0.33 2.79 -7.21
N ILE A 70 1.14 2.36 -6.23
CA ILE A 70 0.74 2.21 -4.83
C ILE A 70 0.95 3.52 -4.05
N VAL A 71 2.12 4.14 -4.12
CA VAL A 71 2.40 5.37 -3.37
C VAL A 71 1.74 6.61 -4.00
N GLY A 72 1.43 6.56 -5.31
CA GLY A 72 0.97 7.71 -6.08
C GLY A 72 2.08 8.75 -6.30
N ARG A 73 1.76 9.83 -7.02
CA ARG A 73 2.67 10.98 -7.08
C ARG A 73 2.69 11.65 -5.71
N ARG A 74 3.90 11.94 -5.18
CA ARG A 74 4.07 12.89 -4.07
C ARG A 74 3.36 14.18 -4.50
N ALA A 75 2.44 14.71 -3.68
CA ALA A 75 1.93 16.05 -3.92
C ALA A 75 3.16 16.95 -4.07
N ALA A 76 3.24 17.71 -5.16
CA ALA A 76 4.31 18.67 -5.33
C ALA A 76 4.39 19.50 -4.05
N GLU A 77 5.59 19.69 -3.50
CA GLU A 77 5.77 20.72 -2.48
C GLU A 77 5.21 22.02 -3.07
N PRO A 78 4.46 22.82 -2.30
CA PRO A 78 4.06 24.12 -2.79
C PRO A 78 5.33 24.85 -3.22
N GLU A 79 5.41 25.21 -4.51
CA GLU A 79 6.43 26.13 -4.98
C GLU A 79 6.24 27.40 -4.15
N PHE A 80 7.13 27.61 -3.17
CA PHE A 80 7.23 28.88 -2.50
C PHE A 80 7.69 29.87 -3.56
N SER A 81 6.71 30.55 -4.18
CA SER A 81 6.95 31.73 -4.98
C SER A 81 7.52 32.79 -4.05
N VAL A 82 8.82 33.01 -4.13
CA VAL A 82 9.49 34.13 -3.47
C VAL A 82 9.23 35.37 -4.33
N PRO A 83 8.77 36.50 -3.75
CA PRO A 83 8.39 37.69 -4.49
C PRO A 83 9.53 38.35 -5.26
#